data_AF-A0A9J6BEH8-F1
#
_entry.id   AF-A0A9J6BEH8-F1
#
_cell.length_a   1.000
_cell.length_b   1.000
_cell.length_c   1.000
_cell.angle_alpha   90.00
_cell.angle_beta   90.00
_cell.angle_gamma   90.00
#
_symmetry.space_group_name_H-M   'P 1'
#
loop_
_entity.id
_entity.type
_entity.pdbx_description
1 polymer ?
#
loop_
_entity_poly.entity_id
_entity_poly.type
_entity_poly.pdbx_seq_one_letter_code
_entity_poly.pdbx_strand_id
1 'polypeptide(L)'
;MNFKIFLLLFQIFKISSSFTINCNFQSINLTSIGNFYICQTRNIPTTSGTIITNITGTHENGKSNFDVEGIDIQGNLFLSFFPRGFGNFFPNIKAFMIHYTSITTLYGDELDEFPKLQYFIFGQSNLTTISSHLFEKTPNLVHIWFDWNTIEKVGHYLFTPLNISMLQDVSFFNNICINRWATSQVGINNLINELREKCPFDDEDLSTTTTLVSTTLETTTEDSKCKENVEEFVCELKDVITEVQEDITTLKFGLSQTNDELKKSNERSNELQIEFYQLRREMELKLSLKDKEIDDLRFELEMNKDEFRKANNALLLRMELLEEELKNISTNCGCN
;
A
#
# COMPACT_ATOMS: atom_id res chain seq x y z
N MET A 1 56.65 -3.75 8.76
CA MET A 1 55.43 -3.76 9.60
C MET A 1 54.28 -3.34 8.69
N ASN A 2 53.42 -4.30 8.34
CA ASN A 2 52.64 -4.31 7.09
C ASN A 2 51.29 -3.58 7.19
N PHE A 3 51.16 -2.46 6.47
CA PHE A 3 49.93 -1.66 6.32
C PHE A 3 48.78 -2.43 5.62
N LYS A 4 49.04 -3.59 5.01
CA LYS A 4 48.04 -4.43 4.33
C LYS A 4 47.13 -5.25 5.25
N ILE A 5 47.48 -5.41 6.54
CA ILE A 5 46.65 -6.17 7.49
C ILE A 5 45.49 -5.34 8.05
N PHE A 6 45.55 -4.01 7.97
CA PHE A 6 44.48 -3.14 8.48
C PHE A 6 43.30 -2.97 7.50
N LEU A 7 43.49 -3.26 6.20
CA LEU A 7 42.45 -3.13 5.17
C LEU A 7 41.56 -4.37 5.02
N LEU A 8 41.88 -5.48 5.69
CA LEU A 8 41.08 -6.71 5.70
C LEU A 8 40.11 -6.82 6.90
N LEU A 9 40.16 -5.87 7.85
CA LEU A 9 39.30 -5.87 9.04
C LEU A 9 38.07 -4.95 8.95
N PHE A 10 37.91 -4.18 7.87
CA PHE A 10 36.73 -3.33 7.65
C PHE A 10 35.55 -4.04 6.95
N GLN A 11 35.63 -5.37 6.79
CA GLN A 11 34.58 -6.21 6.19
C GLN A 11 33.64 -6.86 7.23
N ILE A 12 33.78 -6.56 8.52
CA ILE A 12 33.09 -7.35 9.55
C ILE A 12 32.09 -6.47 10.33
N PHE A 13 30.84 -6.92 10.26
CA PHE A 13 29.63 -6.43 10.94
C PHE A 13 28.88 -5.26 10.29
N LYS A 14 28.17 -5.55 9.18
CA LYS A 14 26.78 -5.06 9.15
C LYS A 14 26.09 -5.69 10.35
N ILE A 15 25.93 -4.93 11.43
CA ILE A 15 25.11 -5.35 12.57
C ILE A 15 23.67 -5.34 12.05
N SER A 16 23.24 -6.45 11.46
CA SER A 16 21.83 -6.69 11.17
C SER A 16 21.12 -6.71 12.50
N SER A 17 20.39 -5.65 12.79
CA SER A 17 19.55 -5.60 13.98
C SER A 17 18.44 -6.63 13.80
N SER A 18 18.29 -7.51 14.78
CA SER A 18 17.29 -8.57 14.76
C SER A 18 16.02 -8.06 15.43
N PHE A 19 14.85 -8.30 14.83
CA PHE A 19 13.57 -7.93 15.45
C PHE A 19 12.61 -9.12 15.58
N THR A 20 11.76 -9.06 16.61
CA THR A 20 10.65 -9.99 16.84
C THR A 20 9.33 -9.30 16.52
N ILE A 21 8.61 -9.76 15.50
CA ILE A 21 7.28 -9.24 15.20
C ILE A 21 6.22 -9.97 16.04
N ASN A 22 5.17 -9.25 16.45
CA ASN A 22 4.00 -9.85 17.08
C ASN A 22 2.84 -9.85 16.08
N CYS A 23 2.42 -11.03 15.65
CA CYS A 23 1.31 -11.24 14.73
C CYS A 23 -0.01 -11.40 15.49
N ASN A 24 -1.04 -10.69 15.04
CA ASN A 24 -2.42 -11.08 15.25
C ASN A 24 -2.82 -12.03 14.12
N PHE A 25 -2.84 -13.34 14.42
CA PHE A 25 -3.19 -14.35 13.43
C PHE A 25 -4.70 -14.52 13.33
N GLN A 26 -5.24 -14.39 12.12
CA GLN A 26 -6.67 -14.45 11.90
C GLN A 26 -7.02 -14.80 10.45
N SER A 27 -8.18 -15.41 10.27
CA SER A 27 -8.81 -15.58 8.96
C SER A 27 -9.52 -14.29 8.54
N ILE A 28 -9.15 -13.72 7.40
CA ILE A 28 -9.85 -12.58 6.80
C ILE A 28 -10.49 -12.97 5.47
N ASN A 29 -11.57 -12.29 5.11
CA ASN A 29 -12.13 -12.32 3.77
C ASN A 29 -11.82 -10.99 3.09
N LEU A 30 -10.98 -11.03 2.06
CA LEU A 30 -10.75 -9.90 1.19
C LEU A 30 -11.78 -9.98 0.07
N THR A 31 -12.75 -9.07 0.10
CA THR A 31 -13.79 -8.97 -0.92
C THR A 31 -13.15 -8.99 -2.31
N SER A 32 -13.65 -9.84 -3.22
CA SER A 32 -13.13 -10.06 -4.58
C SER A 32 -11.84 -10.87 -4.70
N ILE A 33 -11.18 -11.22 -3.60
CA ILE A 33 -9.88 -11.91 -3.59
C ILE A 33 -9.99 -13.30 -2.93
N GLY A 34 -10.71 -13.42 -1.81
CA GLY A 34 -10.98 -14.69 -1.14
C GLY A 34 -10.66 -14.69 0.35
N ASN A 35 -10.64 -15.89 0.94
CA ASN A 35 -10.30 -16.07 2.35
C ASN A 35 -8.81 -16.36 2.50
N PHE A 36 -8.15 -15.67 3.44
CA PHE A 36 -6.74 -15.86 3.75
C PHE A 36 -6.58 -16.02 5.25
N TYR A 37 -5.73 -16.95 5.66
CA TYR A 37 -5.20 -16.97 7.02
C TYR A 37 -3.95 -16.10 7.07
N ILE A 38 -3.96 -15.02 7.84
CA ILE A 38 -2.95 -13.97 7.77
C ILE A 38 -2.20 -13.76 9.08
N CYS A 39 -0.98 -13.24 8.98
CA CYS A 39 -0.34 -12.48 10.06
C CYS A 39 -0.64 -11.00 9.85
N GLN A 40 -1.41 -10.39 10.75
CA GLN A 40 -1.57 -8.94 10.80
C GLN A 40 -0.63 -8.33 11.85
N THR A 41 0.06 -7.24 11.51
CA THR A 41 0.93 -6.51 12.44
C THR A 41 0.85 -5.01 12.23
N ARG A 42 1.13 -4.25 13.30
CA ARG A 42 1.15 -2.77 13.28
C ARG A 42 2.46 -2.17 13.75
N ASN A 43 3.28 -2.92 14.48
CA ASN A 43 4.44 -2.40 15.22
C ASN A 43 5.74 -3.02 14.72
N ILE A 44 6.11 -2.72 13.47
CA ILE A 44 7.43 -3.00 12.91
C ILE A 44 8.39 -1.86 13.32
N PRO A 45 9.66 -2.15 13.65
CA PRO A 45 10.62 -1.12 14.02
C PRO A 45 10.94 -0.25 12.83
N THR A 46 11.34 0.97 13.15
CA THR A 46 11.67 2.01 12.16
C THR A 46 13.14 2.01 11.79
N THR A 47 13.93 1.06 12.31
CA THR A 47 15.37 0.97 12.07
C THR A 47 15.66 0.19 10.80
N SER A 48 16.13 0.90 9.77
CA SER A 48 16.56 0.31 8.49
C SER A 48 17.62 -0.79 8.69
N GLY A 49 17.53 -1.86 7.89
CA GLY A 49 18.42 -3.02 7.97
C GLY A 49 18.04 -4.04 9.06
N THR A 50 16.88 -3.87 9.72
CA THR A 50 16.35 -4.90 10.60
C THR A 50 15.81 -6.08 9.79
N ILE A 51 16.20 -7.29 10.21
CA ILE A 51 15.65 -8.54 9.67
C ILE A 51 14.76 -9.16 10.73
N ILE A 52 13.59 -9.66 10.32
CA ILE A 52 12.71 -10.40 11.21
C ILE A 52 13.37 -11.75 11.53
N THR A 53 13.62 -11.96 12.82
CA THR A 53 14.32 -13.15 13.35
C THR A 53 13.45 -14.00 14.25
N ASN A 54 12.29 -13.47 14.65
CA ASN A 54 11.33 -14.22 15.44
C ASN A 54 9.91 -13.68 15.21
N ILE A 55 8.92 -14.56 15.38
CA ILE A 55 7.50 -14.23 15.28
C ILE A 55 6.79 -14.75 16.52
N THR A 56 6.05 -13.87 17.18
CA THR A 56 5.16 -14.21 18.29
C THR A 56 3.70 -14.01 17.88
N GLY A 57 2.79 -14.58 18.64
CA GLY A 57 1.35 -14.52 18.40
C GLY A 57 0.69 -15.84 18.73
N THR A 58 -0.64 -15.84 18.87
CA THR A 58 -1.41 -17.08 19.08
C THR A 58 -2.17 -17.40 17.82
N HIS A 59 -2.00 -18.63 17.31
CA HIS A 59 -2.74 -19.11 16.14
C HIS A 59 -4.17 -19.53 16.48
N GLU A 60 -5.01 -19.62 15.46
CA GLU A 60 -6.31 -20.28 15.54
C GLU A 60 -6.11 -21.79 15.76
N ASN A 61 -7.13 -22.47 16.29
CA ASN A 61 -7.01 -23.90 16.60
C ASN A 61 -6.67 -24.74 15.36
N GLY A 62 -5.62 -25.56 15.46
CA GLY A 62 -5.13 -26.39 14.36
C GLY A 62 -4.38 -25.63 13.25
N LYS A 63 -4.11 -24.33 13.42
CA LYS A 63 -3.32 -23.52 12.50
C LYS A 63 -1.91 -23.30 13.02
N SER A 64 -1.01 -22.99 12.09
CA SER A 64 0.41 -22.75 12.32
C SER A 64 0.96 -21.70 11.35
N ASN A 65 2.23 -21.35 11.48
CA ASN A 65 2.93 -20.50 10.52
C ASN A 65 2.87 -21.04 9.08
N PHE A 66 2.79 -22.36 8.89
CA PHE A 66 2.72 -22.97 7.55
C PHE A 66 1.39 -22.73 6.85
N ASP A 67 0.34 -22.44 7.63
CA ASP A 67 -1.00 -22.14 7.13
C ASP A 67 -1.17 -20.66 6.77
N VAL A 68 -0.18 -19.80 7.10
CA VAL A 68 -0.25 -18.38 6.81
C VAL A 68 -0.06 -18.15 5.31
N GLU A 69 -1.05 -17.53 4.69
CA GLU A 69 -1.12 -17.23 3.26
C GLU A 69 -1.07 -15.73 2.97
N GLY A 70 -1.19 -14.88 4.00
CA GLY A 70 -1.09 -13.44 3.81
C GLY A 70 -0.38 -12.71 4.94
N ILE A 71 0.21 -11.58 4.58
CA ILE A 71 0.81 -10.61 5.49
C ILE A 71 0.05 -9.30 5.33
N ASP A 72 -0.31 -8.70 6.47
CA ASP A 72 -1.00 -7.40 6.51
C ASP A 72 -0.28 -6.48 7.50
N ILE A 73 0.32 -5.42 6.98
CA ILE A 73 1.04 -4.42 7.75
C ILE A 73 0.24 -3.13 7.73
N GLN A 74 -0.24 -2.69 8.90
CA GLN A 74 -1.10 -1.51 9.00
C GLN A 74 -0.58 -0.49 10.00
N GLY A 75 -0.74 0.80 9.69
CA GLY A 75 -0.68 1.86 10.70
C GLY A 75 0.72 2.11 11.27
N ASN A 76 1.77 1.78 10.51
CA ASN A 76 3.14 2.05 10.91
C ASN A 76 3.69 3.27 10.18
N LEU A 77 3.25 4.44 10.60
CA LEU A 77 3.58 5.72 9.95
C LEU A 77 5.08 6.03 9.93
N PHE A 78 5.91 5.31 10.68
CA PHE A 78 7.36 5.52 10.73
C PHE A 78 8.16 4.43 10.02
N LEU A 79 7.50 3.39 9.50
CA LEU A 79 8.14 2.38 8.66
C LEU A 79 8.51 3.02 7.34
N SER A 80 9.81 3.18 7.11
CA SER A 80 10.38 3.86 5.93
C SER A 80 11.13 2.91 4.98
N PHE A 81 11.08 1.60 5.25
CA PHE A 81 11.71 0.57 4.44
C PHE A 81 10.83 -0.68 4.40
N PHE A 82 10.96 -1.47 3.33
CA PHE A 82 10.24 -2.73 3.21
C PHE A 82 10.82 -3.81 4.16
N PRO A 83 10.01 -4.42 5.04
CA PRO A 83 10.49 -5.39 6.02
C PRO A 83 10.85 -6.73 5.38
N ARG A 84 11.96 -7.34 5.84
CA ARG A 84 12.51 -8.61 5.35
C ARG A 84 12.53 -9.70 6.41
N GLY A 85 12.60 -10.96 5.97
CA GLY A 85 12.72 -12.14 6.81
C GLY A 85 11.40 -12.88 7.07
N PHE A 86 10.30 -12.43 6.49
CA PHE A 86 9.00 -13.13 6.59
C PHE A 86 9.05 -14.51 5.93
N GLY A 87 9.80 -14.67 4.84
CA GLY A 87 9.92 -15.93 4.12
C GLY A 87 10.53 -17.06 4.96
N ASN A 88 11.25 -16.73 6.04
CA ASN A 88 11.79 -17.70 6.99
C ASN A 88 10.71 -18.39 7.85
N PHE A 89 9.54 -17.76 7.98
CA PHE A 89 8.46 -18.24 8.84
C PHE A 89 7.23 -18.67 8.05
N PHE A 90 6.92 -17.98 6.95
CA PHE A 90 5.68 -18.18 6.20
C PHE A 90 5.99 -18.65 4.76
N PRO A 91 6.04 -19.96 4.49
CA PRO A 91 6.49 -20.50 3.19
C PRO A 91 5.41 -20.45 2.07
N ASN A 92 4.19 -20.01 2.39
CA ASN A 92 3.02 -20.10 1.51
C ASN A 92 2.33 -18.75 1.28
N ILE A 93 3.06 -17.63 1.41
CA ILE A 93 2.51 -16.29 1.17
C ILE A 93 2.01 -16.14 -0.27
N LYS A 94 0.74 -15.72 -0.37
CA LYS A 94 0.02 -15.39 -1.60
C LYS A 94 -0.45 -13.95 -1.60
N ALA A 95 -0.69 -13.35 -0.43
CA ALA A 95 -1.11 -11.96 -0.30
C ALA A 95 -0.15 -11.14 0.56
N PHE A 96 0.22 -9.95 0.10
CA PHE A 96 1.01 -9.01 0.88
C PHE A 96 0.34 -7.64 0.79
N MET A 97 -0.09 -7.15 1.95
CA MET A 97 -0.81 -5.89 2.11
C MET A 97 -0.01 -4.98 3.03
N ILE A 98 0.18 -3.75 2.60
CA ILE A 98 0.88 -2.74 3.38
C ILE A 98 0.19 -1.39 3.21
N HIS A 99 -0.16 -0.79 4.33
CA HIS A 99 -0.94 0.43 4.37
C HIS A 99 -0.47 1.36 5.48
N TYR A 100 -0.60 2.67 5.23
CA TYR A 100 -0.29 3.72 6.21
C TYR A 100 1.17 3.64 6.68
N THR A 101 2.11 3.71 5.73
CA THR A 101 3.55 3.72 5.98
C THR A 101 4.25 4.95 5.40
N SER A 102 5.53 5.14 5.75
CA SER A 102 6.41 6.21 5.22
C SER A 102 7.41 5.68 4.18
N ILE A 103 7.18 4.50 3.60
CA ILE A 103 7.98 4.00 2.48
C ILE A 103 7.66 4.87 1.26
N THR A 104 8.69 5.48 0.69
CA THR A 104 8.57 6.37 -0.48
C THR A 104 8.98 5.71 -1.79
N THR A 105 9.73 4.63 -1.73
CA THR A 105 10.26 3.94 -2.89
C THR A 105 10.14 2.44 -2.71
N LEU A 106 9.70 1.75 -3.76
CA LEU A 106 9.79 0.30 -3.84
C LEU A 106 10.88 -0.14 -4.82
N TYR A 107 11.74 -1.06 -4.38
CA TYR A 107 12.91 -1.55 -5.10
C TYR A 107 12.72 -3.00 -5.57
N GLY A 108 13.55 -3.41 -6.54
CA GLY A 108 13.45 -4.73 -7.19
C GLY A 108 13.49 -5.94 -6.26
N ASP A 109 14.21 -5.84 -5.14
CA ASP A 109 14.51 -6.99 -4.26
C ASP A 109 13.54 -7.13 -3.07
N GLU A 110 12.54 -6.26 -2.96
CA GLU A 110 11.64 -6.22 -1.80
C GLU A 110 10.64 -7.37 -1.77
N LEU A 111 10.30 -7.94 -2.92
CA LEU A 111 9.34 -9.04 -3.04
C LEU A 111 10.01 -10.40 -3.28
N ASP A 112 11.34 -10.47 -3.23
CA ASP A 112 12.13 -11.68 -3.54
C ASP A 112 11.77 -12.90 -2.67
N GLU A 113 11.35 -12.65 -1.42
CA GLU A 113 10.98 -13.70 -0.47
C GLU A 113 9.61 -14.37 -0.78
N PHE A 114 8.83 -13.84 -1.74
CA PHE A 114 7.44 -14.24 -1.98
C PHE A 114 7.19 -14.74 -3.41
N PRO A 115 7.84 -15.82 -3.89
CA PRO A 115 7.69 -16.29 -5.28
C PRO A 115 6.29 -16.80 -5.64
N LYS A 116 5.44 -17.06 -4.63
CA LYS A 116 4.04 -17.48 -4.77
C LYS A 116 3.04 -16.33 -4.66
N LEU A 117 3.51 -15.09 -4.58
CA LEU A 117 2.65 -13.91 -4.41
C LEU A 117 1.70 -13.76 -5.60
N GLN A 118 0.42 -13.59 -5.27
CA GLN A 118 -0.69 -13.40 -6.22
C GLN A 118 -1.37 -12.04 -6.02
N TYR A 119 -1.33 -11.51 -4.80
CA TYR A 119 -1.97 -10.26 -4.43
C TYR A 119 -0.94 -9.34 -3.78
N PHE A 120 -0.72 -8.18 -4.39
CA PHE A 120 0.14 -7.14 -3.82
C PHE A 120 -0.66 -5.85 -3.71
N ILE A 121 -0.87 -5.41 -2.47
CA ILE A 121 -1.63 -4.21 -2.15
C ILE A 121 -0.72 -3.28 -1.35
N PHE A 122 -0.38 -2.14 -1.95
CA PHE A 122 0.43 -1.11 -1.35
C PHE A 122 -0.32 0.21 -1.45
N GLY A 123 -1.07 0.59 -0.41
CA GLY A 123 -1.97 1.74 -0.50
C GLY A 123 -1.86 2.70 0.66
N GLN A 124 -2.45 3.89 0.49
CA GLN A 124 -2.64 4.87 1.57
C GLN A 124 -1.32 5.19 2.29
N SER A 125 -0.25 5.38 1.52
CA SER A 125 1.10 5.67 1.99
C SER A 125 1.70 6.83 1.17
N ASN A 126 2.96 7.20 1.42
CA ASN A 126 3.65 8.27 0.67
C ASN A 126 4.56 7.70 -0.44
N LEU A 127 4.16 6.59 -1.08
CA LEU A 127 4.94 5.99 -2.16
C LEU A 127 5.00 6.94 -3.35
N THR A 128 6.21 7.32 -3.77
CA THR A 128 6.44 8.22 -4.91
C THR A 128 7.06 7.49 -6.10
N THR A 129 7.83 6.43 -5.86
CA THR A 129 8.63 5.76 -6.90
C THR A 129 8.49 4.24 -6.84
N ILE A 130 8.27 3.62 -8.00
CA ILE A 130 8.25 2.16 -8.16
C ILE A 130 9.33 1.75 -9.16
N SER A 131 10.29 0.93 -8.73
CA SER A 131 11.35 0.39 -9.59
C SER A 131 10.80 -0.50 -10.71
N SER A 132 11.50 -0.56 -11.85
CA SER A 132 11.11 -1.42 -12.97
C SER A 132 11.26 -2.93 -12.67
N HIS A 133 11.98 -3.27 -11.62
CA HIS A 133 12.32 -4.65 -11.27
C HIS A 133 11.50 -5.23 -10.11
N LEU A 134 10.55 -4.47 -9.55
CA LEU A 134 9.81 -4.87 -8.34
C LEU A 134 9.12 -6.25 -8.48
N PHE A 135 8.66 -6.61 -9.67
CA PHE A 135 7.90 -7.84 -9.92
C PHE A 135 8.73 -8.98 -10.53
N GLU A 136 10.05 -8.87 -10.61
CA GLU A 136 10.89 -9.88 -11.26
C GLU A 136 10.79 -11.27 -10.63
N LYS A 137 10.62 -11.33 -9.30
CA LYS A 137 10.54 -12.60 -8.56
C LYS A 137 9.11 -13.02 -8.22
N THR A 138 8.11 -12.28 -8.69
CA THR A 138 6.69 -12.52 -8.40
C THR A 138 5.85 -12.66 -9.68
N PRO A 139 6.20 -13.59 -10.62
CA PRO A 139 5.55 -13.70 -11.93
C PRO A 139 4.08 -14.15 -11.87
N ASN A 140 3.61 -14.59 -10.70
CA ASN A 140 2.26 -15.12 -10.48
C ASN A 140 1.27 -14.06 -9.96
N LEU A 141 1.64 -12.77 -9.96
CA LEU A 141 0.74 -11.70 -9.55
C LEU A 141 -0.52 -11.66 -10.44
N VAL A 142 -1.66 -11.47 -9.78
CA VAL A 142 -3.01 -11.44 -10.37
C VAL A 142 -3.70 -10.11 -10.02
N HIS A 143 -3.48 -9.61 -8.80
CA HIS A 143 -4.03 -8.34 -8.32
C HIS A 143 -2.90 -7.43 -7.81
N ILE A 144 -2.86 -6.20 -8.33
CA ILE A 144 -1.82 -5.22 -8.02
C ILE A 144 -2.47 -3.87 -7.75
N TRP A 145 -2.44 -3.41 -6.50
CA TRP A 145 -3.05 -2.16 -6.10
C TRP A 145 -2.02 -1.22 -5.47
N PHE A 146 -1.93 -0.02 -6.03
CA PHE A 146 -1.07 1.08 -5.58
C PHE A 146 -1.89 2.32 -5.19
N ASP A 147 -3.12 2.11 -4.73
CA ASP A 147 -4.09 3.18 -4.59
C ASP A 147 -3.76 4.15 -3.45
N TRP A 148 -4.14 5.41 -3.62
CA TRP A 148 -4.00 6.45 -2.61
C TRP A 148 -2.55 6.63 -2.16
N ASN A 149 -1.62 6.71 -3.11
CA ASN A 149 -0.25 7.14 -2.84
C ASN A 149 0.02 8.48 -3.54
N THR A 150 1.29 8.83 -3.67
CA THR A 150 1.76 10.03 -4.38
C THR A 150 2.70 9.62 -5.49
N ILE A 151 2.36 8.56 -6.25
CA ILE A 151 3.27 7.99 -7.25
C ILE A 151 3.49 9.03 -8.35
N GLU A 152 4.74 9.42 -8.49
CA GLU A 152 5.25 10.31 -9.54
C GLU A 152 6.03 9.52 -10.58
N LYS A 153 6.70 8.43 -10.17
CA LYS A 153 7.58 7.66 -11.04
C LYS A 153 7.28 6.18 -11.02
N VAL A 154 7.22 5.58 -12.21
CA VAL A 154 7.01 4.13 -12.40
C VAL A 154 8.00 3.61 -13.42
N GLY A 155 8.75 2.58 -13.05
CA GLY A 155 9.72 1.95 -13.94
C GLY A 155 9.06 1.37 -15.19
N HIS A 156 9.62 1.67 -16.36
CA HIS A 156 9.07 1.32 -17.67
C HIS A 156 8.79 -0.19 -17.82
N TYR A 157 9.63 -1.03 -17.21
CA TYR A 157 9.55 -2.48 -17.32
C TYR A 157 8.85 -3.19 -16.16
N LEU A 158 8.19 -2.45 -15.26
CA LEU A 158 7.52 -3.00 -14.07
C LEU A 158 6.66 -4.24 -14.37
N PHE A 159 5.89 -4.21 -15.45
CA PHE A 159 4.96 -5.29 -15.82
C PHE A 159 5.56 -6.35 -16.75
N THR A 160 6.78 -6.16 -17.25
CA THR A 160 7.42 -7.08 -18.21
C THR A 160 7.58 -8.51 -17.68
N PRO A 161 7.94 -8.74 -16.40
CA PRO A 161 8.07 -10.10 -15.85
C PRO A 161 6.74 -10.83 -15.68
N LEU A 162 5.61 -10.12 -15.77
CA LEU A 162 4.29 -10.65 -15.46
C LEU A 162 3.59 -11.22 -16.70
N ASN A 163 2.80 -12.26 -16.50
CA ASN A 163 1.85 -12.67 -17.50
C ASN A 163 0.63 -11.75 -17.48
N ILE A 164 0.62 -10.76 -18.37
CA ILE A 164 -0.45 -9.76 -18.47
C ILE A 164 -1.83 -10.38 -18.66
N SER A 165 -1.94 -11.58 -19.24
CA SER A 165 -3.22 -12.29 -19.41
C SER A 165 -3.78 -12.90 -18.12
N MET A 166 -2.97 -12.98 -17.06
CA MET A 166 -3.38 -13.46 -15.75
C MET A 166 -3.76 -12.32 -14.80
N LEU A 167 -3.42 -11.08 -15.13
CA LEU A 167 -3.82 -9.92 -14.34
C LEU A 167 -5.33 -9.74 -14.44
N GLN A 168 -5.98 -9.66 -13.27
CA GLN A 168 -7.43 -9.50 -13.16
C GLN A 168 -7.80 -8.13 -12.63
N ASP A 169 -6.92 -7.50 -11.84
CA ASP A 169 -7.19 -6.21 -11.23
C ASP A 169 -5.88 -5.44 -11.03
N VAL A 170 -5.77 -4.30 -11.72
CA VAL A 170 -4.63 -3.41 -11.59
C VAL A 170 -5.15 -2.02 -11.29
N SER A 171 -4.71 -1.44 -10.18
CA SER A 171 -5.17 -0.15 -9.72
C SER A 171 -4.02 0.73 -9.27
N PHE A 172 -4.02 1.96 -9.78
CA PHE A 172 -3.18 3.08 -9.38
C PHE A 172 -4.08 4.27 -9.09
N PHE A 173 -5.27 4.02 -8.53
CA PHE A 173 -6.26 5.05 -8.28
C PHE A 173 -5.71 6.08 -7.29
N ASN A 174 -5.99 7.35 -7.55
CA ASN A 174 -5.53 8.49 -6.76
C ASN A 174 -4.01 8.52 -6.54
N ASN A 175 -3.25 8.62 -7.64
CA ASN A 175 -1.82 8.93 -7.66
C ASN A 175 -1.56 10.19 -8.51
N ILE A 176 -0.33 10.71 -8.48
CA ILE A 176 0.02 11.98 -9.13
C ILE A 176 0.13 11.80 -10.65
N CYS A 177 0.94 10.85 -11.11
CA CYS A 177 1.17 10.66 -12.55
C CYS A 177 0.07 9.83 -13.25
N ILE A 178 -0.73 9.10 -12.49
CA ILE A 178 -1.83 8.28 -13.00
C ILE A 178 -2.98 8.25 -11.98
N ASN A 179 -4.22 8.22 -12.46
CA ASN A 179 -5.39 8.01 -11.61
C ASN A 179 -6.34 7.05 -12.31
N ARG A 180 -6.02 5.75 -12.26
CA ARG A 180 -6.72 4.74 -13.05
C ARG A 180 -6.76 3.40 -12.35
N TRP A 181 -7.82 2.66 -12.66
CA TRP A 181 -8.02 1.27 -12.29
C TRP A 181 -8.55 0.49 -13.49
N ALA A 182 -8.29 -0.81 -13.55
CA ALA A 182 -8.78 -1.67 -14.61
C ALA A 182 -8.88 -3.14 -14.19
N THR A 183 -10.00 -3.76 -14.57
CA THR A 183 -10.29 -5.18 -14.30
C THR A 183 -10.48 -6.03 -15.57
N SER A 184 -10.43 -5.40 -16.75
CA SER A 184 -10.50 -6.08 -18.04
C SER A 184 -9.15 -6.06 -18.74
N GLN A 185 -8.85 -7.08 -19.55
CA GLN A 185 -7.56 -7.17 -20.25
C GLN A 185 -7.23 -5.93 -21.09
N VAL A 186 -8.23 -5.42 -21.81
CA VAL A 186 -8.10 -4.19 -22.61
C VAL A 186 -7.85 -2.99 -21.70
N GLY A 187 -8.58 -2.90 -20.59
CA GLY A 187 -8.39 -1.85 -19.60
C GLY A 187 -6.99 -1.87 -18.97
N ILE A 188 -6.48 -3.06 -18.64
CA ILE A 188 -5.15 -3.25 -18.04
C ILE A 188 -4.06 -2.88 -19.05
N ASN A 189 -4.18 -3.31 -20.31
CA ASN A 189 -3.24 -2.91 -21.35
C ASN A 189 -3.22 -1.38 -21.55
N ASN A 190 -4.39 -0.74 -21.55
CA ASN A 190 -4.50 0.71 -21.65
C ASN A 190 -3.89 1.43 -20.43
N LEU A 191 -4.09 0.90 -19.22
CA LEU A 191 -3.48 1.41 -17.99
C LEU A 191 -1.95 1.32 -18.08
N ILE A 192 -1.42 0.17 -18.50
CA ILE A 192 0.03 -0.03 -18.65
C ILE A 192 0.63 0.95 -19.66
N ASN A 193 -0.05 1.21 -20.78
CA ASN A 193 0.41 2.20 -21.76
C ASN A 193 0.36 3.61 -21.19
N GLU A 194 -0.70 3.96 -20.47
CA GLU A 194 -0.84 5.27 -19.82
C GLU A 194 0.24 5.51 -18.76
N LEU A 195 0.62 4.47 -17.99
CA LEU A 195 1.76 4.54 -17.07
C LEU A 195 3.04 4.95 -17.81
N ARG A 196 3.32 4.34 -18.98
CA ARG A 196 4.52 4.66 -19.78
C ARG A 196 4.51 6.08 -20.33
N GLU A 197 3.32 6.59 -20.67
CA GLU A 197 3.16 7.92 -21.26
C GLU A 197 3.18 9.03 -20.21
N LYS A 198 2.56 8.80 -19.05
CA LYS A 198 2.31 9.84 -18.05
C LYS A 198 3.24 9.81 -16.84
N CYS A 199 3.77 8.65 -16.48
CA CYS A 199 4.67 8.52 -15.35
C CYS A 199 6.12 8.60 -15.82
N PRO A 200 6.89 9.65 -15.46
CA PRO A 200 8.32 9.66 -15.70
C PRO A 200 9.00 8.45 -15.05
N PHE A 201 10.12 8.01 -15.62
CA PHE A 201 10.92 6.92 -15.09
C PHE A 201 12.26 7.47 -14.59
N ASP A 202 12.82 6.85 -13.55
CA ASP A 202 14.21 7.13 -13.15
C ASP A 202 15.16 6.26 -13.99
N ASP A 203 16.14 6.92 -14.63
CA ASP A 203 17.20 6.33 -15.47
C ASP A 203 18.17 5.42 -14.68
N GLU A 204 18.03 5.28 -13.36
CA GLU A 204 18.92 4.44 -12.56
C GLU A 204 18.82 2.94 -12.93
N ASP A 205 17.73 2.55 -13.61
CA ASP A 205 17.52 1.23 -14.22
C ASP A 205 17.98 1.14 -15.71
N LEU A 206 18.39 2.24 -16.36
CA LEU A 206 18.68 2.33 -17.81
C LEU A 206 20.18 2.25 -18.16
N SER A 207 21.04 1.70 -17.30
CA SER A 207 22.46 1.53 -17.63
C SER A 207 22.78 0.31 -18.52
N THR A 208 21.80 -0.50 -18.91
CA THR A 208 22.09 -1.79 -19.58
C THR A 208 21.53 -2.02 -20.97
N THR A 209 20.49 -1.35 -21.48
CA THR A 209 19.96 -1.80 -22.79
C THR A 209 19.10 -0.80 -23.56
N THR A 210 19.69 -0.01 -24.48
CA THR A 210 18.93 0.51 -25.65
C THR A 210 19.82 0.76 -26.87
N THR A 211 19.66 -0.04 -27.93
CA THR A 211 19.99 0.33 -29.32
C THR A 211 19.00 -0.38 -30.24
N LEU A 212 18.53 0.34 -31.27
CA LEU A 212 17.73 -0.09 -32.44
C LEU A 212 16.21 -0.21 -32.14
N VAL A 213 15.25 0.20 -32.97
CA VAL A 213 15.12 0.66 -34.38
C VAL A 213 13.60 1.07 -34.49
N SER A 214 13.07 1.97 -35.31
CA SER A 214 13.13 2.07 -36.77
C SER A 214 12.39 3.31 -37.29
N THR A 215 12.71 3.64 -38.53
CA THR A 215 12.15 4.66 -39.42
C THR A 215 10.86 4.24 -40.16
N THR A 216 10.26 5.28 -40.74
CA THR A 216 9.01 5.57 -41.48
C THR A 216 8.69 4.78 -42.76
N LEU A 217 7.41 4.79 -43.15
CA LEU A 217 6.86 4.40 -44.46
C LEU A 217 5.99 5.54 -45.03
N GLU A 218 6.20 5.92 -46.29
CA GLU A 218 5.35 6.84 -47.09
C GLU A 218 4.55 6.05 -48.14
N THR A 219 3.37 6.57 -48.52
CA THR A 219 2.54 6.06 -49.63
C THR A 219 2.26 7.19 -50.62
N THR A 220 2.27 6.84 -51.92
CA THR A 220 2.05 7.75 -53.04
C THR A 220 0.64 7.66 -53.63
N THR A 221 0.24 8.84 -54.11
CA THR A 221 -0.90 9.34 -54.90
C THR A 221 -1.24 8.53 -56.17
N GLU A 222 -2.54 8.41 -56.49
CA GLU A 222 -3.34 9.13 -57.53
C GLU A 222 -3.48 8.31 -58.83
N ASP A 223 -4.71 8.15 -59.33
CA ASP A 223 -4.91 8.30 -60.78
C ASP A 223 -6.33 8.73 -61.17
N SER A 224 -6.37 9.54 -62.23
CA SER A 224 -7.50 10.34 -62.70
C SER A 224 -8.18 9.76 -63.93
N LYS A 225 -9.53 9.83 -63.98
CA LYS A 225 -10.34 10.07 -65.19
C LYS A 225 -11.84 10.00 -64.87
N CYS A 226 -12.55 11.13 -64.95
CA CYS A 226 -14.01 11.15 -64.98
C CYS A 226 -14.53 11.72 -66.30
N LYS A 227 -15.50 10.99 -66.89
CA LYS A 227 -16.27 11.24 -68.12
C LYS A 227 -17.37 12.27 -67.88
N GLU A 228 -17.83 12.95 -68.92
CA GLU A 228 -18.80 14.07 -68.88
C GLU A 228 -20.23 13.77 -68.35
N ASN A 229 -20.64 12.52 -68.10
CA ASN A 229 -21.86 12.21 -67.30
C ASN A 229 -21.56 11.91 -65.82
N VAL A 230 -20.28 11.70 -65.51
CA VAL A 230 -19.79 11.53 -64.16
C VAL A 230 -19.66 12.90 -63.49
N GLU A 231 -19.54 13.99 -64.24
CA GLU A 231 -19.38 15.33 -63.68
C GLU A 231 -20.59 15.81 -62.87
N GLU A 232 -21.82 15.56 -63.32
CA GLU A 232 -23.05 15.93 -62.59
C GLU A 232 -23.17 15.14 -61.28
N PHE A 233 -22.99 13.81 -61.34
CA PHE A 233 -22.99 12.95 -60.16
C PHE A 233 -21.81 13.23 -59.22
N VAL A 234 -20.65 13.62 -59.76
CA VAL A 234 -19.48 14.05 -58.97
C VAL A 234 -19.73 15.39 -58.31
N CYS A 235 -20.46 16.30 -58.94
CA CYS A 235 -20.86 17.56 -58.31
C CYS A 235 -21.86 17.32 -57.17
N GLU A 236 -22.88 16.49 -57.37
CA GLU A 236 -23.80 16.09 -56.28
C GLU A 236 -23.07 15.37 -55.14
N LEU A 237 -22.11 14.48 -55.45
CA LEU A 237 -21.30 13.83 -54.42
C LEU A 237 -20.41 14.82 -53.66
N LYS A 238 -19.86 15.84 -54.34
CA LYS A 238 -19.04 16.88 -53.70
C LYS A 238 -19.85 17.71 -52.72
N ASP A 239 -21.09 18.03 -53.06
CA ASP A 239 -21.98 18.78 -52.18
C ASP A 239 -22.32 17.94 -50.93
N VAL A 240 -22.67 16.66 -51.11
CA VAL A 240 -22.90 15.72 -49.99
C VAL A 240 -21.65 15.53 -49.14
N ILE A 241 -20.46 15.40 -49.76
CA ILE A 241 -19.19 15.30 -49.04
C ILE A 241 -18.93 16.56 -48.20
N THR A 242 -19.25 17.74 -48.75
CA THR A 242 -19.07 19.01 -48.05
C THR A 242 -19.99 19.12 -46.85
N GLU A 243 -21.28 18.79 -47.01
CA GLU A 243 -22.26 18.76 -45.91
C GLU A 243 -21.81 17.78 -44.80
N VAL A 244 -21.41 16.57 -45.17
CA VAL A 244 -20.89 15.58 -44.21
C VAL A 244 -19.60 16.07 -43.53
N GLN A 245 -18.73 16.79 -44.22
CA GLN A 245 -17.52 17.37 -43.62
C GLN A 245 -17.83 18.48 -42.61
N GLU A 246 -18.84 19.31 -42.88
CA GLU A 246 -19.32 20.33 -41.95
C GLU A 246 -19.93 19.68 -40.69
N ASP A 247 -20.75 18.65 -40.86
CA ASP A 247 -21.31 17.86 -39.75
C ASP A 247 -20.22 17.21 -38.90
N ILE A 248 -19.22 16.57 -39.53
CA ILE A 248 -18.07 15.98 -38.83
C ILE A 248 -17.31 17.04 -38.04
N THR A 249 -17.14 18.24 -38.61
CA THR A 249 -16.43 19.34 -37.95
C THR A 249 -17.21 19.83 -36.73
N THR A 250 -18.53 19.97 -36.87
CA THR A 250 -19.43 20.34 -35.77
C THR A 250 -19.42 19.31 -34.66
N LEU A 251 -19.49 18.01 -34.99
CA LEU A 251 -19.43 16.93 -34.02
C LEU A 251 -18.09 16.86 -33.31
N LYS A 252 -16.97 17.05 -34.01
CA LYS A 252 -15.63 17.11 -33.40
C LYS A 252 -15.52 18.25 -32.41
N PHE A 253 -16.05 19.42 -32.75
CA PHE A 253 -16.07 20.57 -31.85
C PHE A 253 -16.90 20.28 -30.59
N GLY A 254 -18.11 19.72 -30.75
CA GLY A 254 -18.94 19.30 -29.62
C GLY A 254 -18.25 18.28 -28.71
N LEU A 255 -17.59 17.27 -29.30
CA LEU A 255 -16.83 16.27 -28.54
C LEU A 255 -15.67 16.90 -27.75
N SER A 256 -14.97 17.86 -28.35
CA SER A 256 -13.90 18.61 -27.66
C SER A 256 -14.43 19.34 -26.44
N GLN A 257 -15.58 20.02 -26.57
CA GLN A 257 -16.20 20.74 -25.45
C GLN A 257 -16.62 19.78 -24.32
N THR A 258 -17.27 18.66 -24.66
CA THR A 258 -17.65 17.65 -23.66
C THR A 258 -16.43 17.06 -22.96
N ASN A 259 -15.31 16.87 -23.66
CA ASN A 259 -14.08 16.36 -23.05
C ASN A 259 -13.47 17.38 -22.07
N ASP A 260 -13.54 18.67 -22.38
CA ASP A 260 -13.10 19.74 -21.47
C ASP A 260 -13.97 19.83 -20.21
N GLU A 261 -15.29 19.66 -20.35
CA GLU A 261 -16.22 19.59 -19.21
C GLU A 261 -15.94 18.37 -18.32
N LEU A 262 -15.73 17.20 -18.93
CA LEU A 262 -15.37 15.98 -18.21
C LEU A 262 -14.04 16.15 -17.46
N LYS A 263 -13.05 16.80 -18.08
CA LYS A 263 -11.76 17.10 -17.44
C LYS A 263 -11.95 17.97 -16.21
N LYS A 264 -12.73 19.06 -16.32
CA LYS A 264 -13.05 19.93 -15.17
C LYS A 264 -13.80 19.20 -14.06
N SER A 265 -14.75 18.32 -14.43
CA SER A 265 -15.49 17.52 -13.47
C SER A 265 -14.58 16.55 -12.72
N ASN A 266 -13.62 15.92 -13.42
CA ASN A 266 -12.61 15.05 -12.82
C ASN A 266 -11.67 15.83 -11.89
N GLU A 267 -11.20 17.02 -12.31
CA GLU A 267 -10.39 17.91 -11.47
C GLU A 267 -11.14 18.28 -10.18
N ARG A 268 -12.42 18.66 -10.27
CA ARG A 268 -13.24 18.97 -9.09
C ARG A 268 -13.48 17.75 -8.20
N SER A 269 -13.67 16.56 -8.78
CA SER A 269 -13.80 15.32 -8.02
C SER A 269 -12.51 15.02 -7.24
N ASN A 270 -11.34 15.25 -7.84
CA ASN A 270 -10.04 15.06 -7.18
C ASN A 270 -9.85 16.06 -6.03
N GLU A 271 -10.20 17.33 -6.20
CA GLU A 271 -10.16 18.34 -5.12
C GLU A 271 -11.00 17.91 -3.91
N LEU A 272 -12.24 17.47 -4.15
CA LEU A 272 -13.13 17.00 -3.08
C LEU A 272 -12.59 15.75 -2.37
N GLN A 273 -11.91 14.86 -3.07
CA GLN A 273 -11.27 13.70 -2.45
C GLN A 273 -10.06 14.08 -1.59
N ILE A 274 -9.26 15.06 -2.02
CA ILE A 274 -8.16 15.61 -1.22
C ILE A 274 -8.72 16.24 0.07
N GLU A 275 -9.78 17.05 -0.04
CA GLU A 275 -10.46 17.62 1.12
C GLU A 275 -10.98 16.54 2.08
N PHE A 276 -11.62 15.48 1.55
CA PHE A 276 -12.10 14.37 2.35
C PHE A 276 -10.96 13.62 3.06
N TYR A 277 -9.82 13.42 2.39
CA TYR A 277 -8.63 12.79 2.99
C TYR A 277 -8.04 13.64 4.12
N GLN A 278 -7.91 14.96 3.91
CA GLN A 278 -7.46 15.88 4.96
C GLN A 278 -8.37 15.84 6.17
N LEU A 279 -9.69 15.87 5.95
CA LEU A 279 -10.69 15.80 7.02
C LEU A 279 -10.60 14.47 7.79
N ARG A 280 -10.44 13.34 7.08
CA ARG A 280 -10.26 12.03 7.70
C ARG A 280 -9.01 11.98 8.57
N ARG A 281 -7.88 12.49 8.08
CA ARG A 281 -6.62 12.56 8.85
C ARG A 281 -6.76 13.41 10.12
N GLU A 282 -7.46 14.54 10.03
CA GLU A 282 -7.76 15.38 11.19
C GLU A 282 -8.64 14.65 12.23
N MET A 283 -9.64 13.90 11.77
CA MET A 283 -10.47 13.07 12.65
C MET A 283 -9.65 11.99 13.35
N GLU A 284 -8.78 11.28 12.63
CA GLU A 284 -7.92 10.23 13.19
C GLU A 284 -6.95 10.79 14.23
N LEU A 285 -6.37 11.97 14.00
CA LEU A 285 -5.52 12.65 14.98
C LEU A 285 -6.30 13.01 16.25
N LYS A 286 -7.54 13.52 16.10
CA LYS A 286 -8.42 13.84 17.23
C LYS A 286 -8.79 12.58 18.03
N LEU A 287 -9.04 11.46 17.36
CA LEU A 287 -9.31 10.17 18.01
C LEU A 287 -8.10 9.68 18.80
N SER A 288 -6.89 9.73 18.21
CA SER A 288 -5.66 9.34 18.90
C SER A 288 -5.37 10.17 20.15
N LEU A 289 -5.63 11.49 20.10
CA LEU A 289 -5.50 12.35 21.28
C LEU A 289 -6.52 11.99 22.37
N LYS A 290 -7.74 11.62 21.98
CA LYS A 290 -8.78 11.17 22.91
C LYS A 290 -8.46 9.83 23.55
N ASP A 291 -7.90 8.89 22.81
CA ASP A 291 -7.44 7.61 23.35
C ASP A 291 -6.35 7.82 24.40
N LYS A 292 -5.40 8.74 24.15
CA LYS A 292 -4.38 9.11 25.14
C LYS A 292 -4.99 9.71 26.41
N GLU A 293 -5.95 10.62 26.28
CA GLU A 293 -6.65 11.22 27.42
C GLU A 293 -7.40 10.15 28.25
N ILE A 294 -7.99 9.15 27.59
CA ILE A 294 -8.65 8.02 28.25
C ILE A 294 -7.64 7.16 29.02
N ASP A 295 -6.47 6.90 28.45
CA ASP A 295 -5.44 6.09 29.11
C ASP A 295 -4.83 6.83 30.31
N ASP A 296 -4.62 8.14 30.22
CA ASP A 296 -4.18 8.98 31.35
C ASP A 296 -5.22 8.94 32.49
N LEU A 297 -6.51 9.05 32.18
CA LEU A 297 -7.60 8.94 33.16
C LEU A 297 -7.70 7.54 33.79
N ARG A 298 -7.49 6.48 32.99
CA ARG A 298 -7.45 5.09 33.51
C ARG A 298 -6.30 4.91 34.48
N PHE A 299 -5.13 5.47 34.18
CA PHE A 299 -3.98 5.41 35.06
C PHE A 299 -4.24 6.12 36.40
N GLU A 300 -4.82 7.33 36.37
CA GLU A 300 -5.21 8.06 37.59
C GLU A 300 -6.24 7.28 38.42
N LEU A 301 -7.23 6.66 37.77
CA LEU A 301 -8.24 5.84 38.44
C LEU A 301 -7.61 4.62 39.14
N GLU A 302 -6.64 3.95 38.52
CA GLU A 302 -5.94 2.81 39.14
C GLU A 302 -5.09 3.24 40.33
N MET A 303 -4.42 4.41 40.25
CA MET A 303 -3.72 4.98 41.41
C MET A 303 -4.67 5.24 42.59
N ASN A 304 -5.83 5.83 42.33
CA ASN A 304 -6.83 6.12 43.36
C ASN A 304 -7.42 4.85 43.98
N LYS A 305 -7.63 3.79 43.18
CA LYS A 305 -8.06 2.48 43.70
C LYS A 305 -7.02 1.89 44.66
N ASP A 306 -5.74 2.02 44.33
CA ASP A 306 -4.65 1.53 45.17
C ASP A 306 -4.55 2.31 46.49
N GLU A 307 -4.73 3.63 46.47
CA GLU A 307 -4.82 4.44 47.69
C GLU A 307 -6.01 4.05 48.56
N PHE A 308 -7.19 3.88 47.95
CA PHE A 308 -8.38 3.42 48.65
C PHE A 308 -8.17 2.04 49.28
N ARG A 309 -7.54 1.11 48.56
CA ARG A 309 -7.19 -0.23 49.08
C ARG A 309 -6.24 -0.14 50.27
N LYS A 310 -5.22 0.73 50.22
CA LYS A 310 -4.30 0.98 51.34
C LYS A 310 -5.04 1.54 52.57
N ALA A 311 -5.93 2.51 52.36
CA ALA A 311 -6.72 3.10 53.44
C ALA A 311 -7.66 2.06 54.10
N ASN A 312 -8.32 1.23 53.29
CA ASN A 312 -9.22 0.19 53.79
C ASN A 312 -8.45 -0.88 54.60
N ASN A 313 -7.27 -1.30 54.12
CA ASN A 313 -6.41 -2.23 54.86
C ASN A 313 -5.91 -1.64 56.19
N ALA A 314 -5.59 -0.34 56.23
CA ALA A 314 -5.19 0.33 57.46
C ALA A 314 -6.33 0.42 58.48
N LEU A 315 -7.57 0.65 58.01
CA LEU A 315 -8.76 0.65 58.87
C LEU A 315 -9.03 -0.75 59.45
N LEU A 316 -8.92 -1.79 58.62
CA LEU A 316 -9.08 -3.17 59.06
C LEU A 316 -8.07 -3.54 60.15
N LEU A 317 -6.79 -3.21 59.95
CA LEU A 317 -5.74 -3.43 60.95
C LEU A 317 -6.04 -2.67 62.26
N ARG A 318 -6.59 -1.45 62.18
CA ARG A 318 -6.97 -0.67 63.37
C ARG A 318 -8.14 -1.31 64.12
N MET A 319 -9.10 -1.88 63.41
CA MET A 319 -10.22 -2.62 64.03
C MET A 319 -9.72 -3.87 64.75
N GLU A 320 -8.84 -4.67 64.13
CA GLU A 320 -8.24 -5.86 64.73
C GLU A 320 -7.51 -5.52 66.04
N LEU A 321 -6.73 -4.42 66.06
CA LEU A 321 -6.05 -3.95 67.27
C LEU A 321 -7.02 -3.53 68.37
N LEU A 322 -8.13 -2.86 68.04
CA LEU A 322 -9.15 -2.47 69.02
C LEU A 322 -9.89 -3.68 69.59
N GLU A 323 -10.17 -4.70 68.79
CA GLU A 323 -10.74 -5.96 69.26
C GLU A 323 -9.81 -6.67 70.25
N GLU A 324 -8.50 -6.67 69.98
CA GLU A 324 -7.50 -7.23 70.88
C GLU A 324 -7.39 -6.43 72.19
N GLU A 325 -7.39 -5.09 72.12
CA GLU A 325 -7.42 -4.22 73.30
C GLU A 325 -8.68 -4.47 74.16
N LEU A 326 -9.87 -4.57 73.55
CA LEU A 326 -11.13 -4.86 74.24
C LEU A 326 -11.10 -6.24 74.91
N LYS A 327 -10.55 -7.25 74.22
CA LYS A 327 -10.38 -8.60 74.78
C LYS A 327 -9.47 -8.58 76.01
N ASN A 328 -8.37 -7.83 75.96
CA ASN A 328 -7.44 -7.66 77.08
C ASN A 328 -8.08 -6.93 78.27
N ILE A 329 -8.90 -5.91 78.02
CA ILE A 329 -9.67 -5.21 79.06
C ILE A 329 -10.67 -6.17 79.72
N SER A 330 -11.42 -6.95 78.93
CA SER A 330 -12.38 -7.93 79.43
C SER A 330 -11.73 -8.96 80.36
N THR A 331 -10.54 -9.46 80.02
CA THR A 331 -9.80 -10.40 80.88
C THR A 331 -9.29 -9.78 82.17
N ASN A 332 -8.94 -8.49 82.19
CA ASN A 332 -8.38 -7.82 83.36
C ASN A 332 -9.44 -7.32 84.35
N CYS A 333 -10.69 -7.08 83.91
CA CYS A 333 -11.75 -6.61 84.80
C CYS A 333 -12.40 -7.71 85.67
N GLY A 334 -12.02 -8.99 85.51
CA GLY A 334 -12.43 -10.06 86.44
C GLY A 334 -13.94 -10.31 86.51
N CYS A 335 -14.71 -9.86 85.53
CA CYS A 335 -16.11 -10.25 85.36
C CYS A 335 -16.16 -11.58 84.60
N ASN A 336 -16.14 -12.68 85.35
CA ASN A 336 -16.67 -13.96 84.86
C ASN A 336 -18.19 -13.97 84.93
#